data_AF-A0A8C6CYJ6-F1
#
_entry.id   AF-A0A8C6CYJ6-F1
#
_cell.length_a   1.000
_cell.length_b   1.000
_cell.length_c   1.000
_cell.angle_alpha   90.00
_cell.angle_beta   90.00
_cell.angle_gamma   90.00
#
_symmetry.space_group_name_H-M   'P 1'
#
loop_
_entity.id
_entity.type
_entity.pdbx_description
1 polymer ?
#
loop_
_entity_poly.entity_id
_entity_poly.type
_entity_poly.pdbx_seq_one_letter_code
_entity_poly.pdbx_strand_id
1 'polypeptide(L)'
;MEGLSLSLLQVSNIVDVQQTVGLSTQEPGDVFTYAEFDGILGMAYPSLASEYSMPVFDNMMNRHLVAQDLFSVYMDRNGQESMLTLGAIDPSYYTGSLHWVPVTVQKYWQFTVDSVTISGMVVACEGGCQAILDTGTSMLVGPSSDILNIQQAIGATQNRYGEFDIDCDSLSSMPTVVFEINGKMYPLTPSAYTSQDQGFCTSGFQGENRSHHWILGDVFIREYYSVFDRANNLVGLAKAI
;
A
#
# COMPACT_ATOMS: atom_id res chain seq x y z
N MET A 1 -11.41 -25.37 -1.75
CA MET A 1 -10.18 -25.89 -1.11
C MET A 1 -9.08 -25.78 -2.14
N GLU A 2 -8.12 -24.91 -1.89
CA GLU A 2 -6.90 -24.81 -2.70
C GLU A 2 -6.08 -26.09 -2.51
N GLY A 3 -5.46 -26.57 -3.59
CA GLY A 3 -4.42 -27.59 -3.47
C GLY A 3 -3.11 -26.90 -3.12
N LEU A 4 -2.47 -27.27 -2.01
CA LEU A 4 -1.09 -26.82 -1.72
C LEU A 4 -0.10 -27.78 -2.38
N SER A 5 0.86 -27.21 -3.11
CA SER A 5 1.95 -27.95 -3.76
C SER A 5 3.30 -27.35 -3.38
N LEU A 6 4.35 -28.18 -3.38
CA LEU A 6 5.73 -27.71 -3.29
C LEU A 6 6.29 -27.62 -4.71
N SER A 7 6.86 -26.48 -5.06
CA SER A 7 7.38 -26.23 -6.41
C SER A 7 8.65 -25.38 -6.40
N LEU A 8 9.32 -25.32 -7.54
CA LEU A 8 10.35 -24.33 -7.78
C LEU A 8 9.65 -23.05 -8.25
N LEU A 9 9.89 -21.94 -7.56
CA LEU A 9 9.42 -20.62 -7.91
C LEU A 9 10.62 -19.75 -8.26
N GLN A 10 10.59 -19.12 -9.43
CA GLN A 10 11.59 -18.12 -9.80
C GLN A 10 10.96 -16.72 -9.74
N VAL A 11 11.54 -15.84 -8.93
CA VAL A 11 11.14 -14.42 -8.86
C VAL A 11 12.36 -13.59 -9.25
N SER A 12 12.28 -12.92 -10.41
CA SER A 12 13.43 -12.25 -11.02
C SER A 12 14.62 -13.23 -11.20
N ASN A 13 15.76 -12.94 -10.59
CA ASN A 13 16.97 -13.76 -10.60
C ASN A 13 17.09 -14.72 -9.39
N ILE A 14 16.10 -14.74 -8.49
CA ILE A 14 16.10 -15.61 -7.30
C ILE A 14 15.31 -16.87 -7.61
N VAL A 15 15.96 -18.03 -7.42
CA VAL A 15 15.33 -19.34 -7.55
C VAL A 15 15.03 -19.87 -6.15
N ASP A 16 13.76 -19.86 -5.78
CA ASP A 16 13.27 -20.39 -4.51
C ASP A 16 12.70 -21.80 -4.70
N VAL A 17 13.34 -22.80 -4.08
CA VAL A 17 12.99 -24.21 -4.29
C VAL A 17 12.15 -24.74 -3.13
N GLN A 18 11.25 -25.69 -3.43
CA GLN A 18 10.29 -26.24 -2.46
C GLN A 18 9.45 -25.14 -1.79
N GLN A 19 9.07 -24.12 -2.57
CA GLN A 19 8.14 -23.09 -2.15
C GLN A 19 6.72 -23.68 -2.15
N THR A 20 5.94 -23.41 -1.09
CA THR A 20 4.52 -23.73 -1.06
C THR A 20 3.75 -22.80 -1.99
N VAL A 21 3.00 -23.36 -2.93
CA VAL A 21 2.18 -22.62 -3.89
C VAL A 21 0.74 -23.13 -3.81
N GLY A 22 -0.20 -22.21 -3.67
CA GLY A 22 -1.63 -22.49 -3.76
C GLY A 22 -2.03 -22.65 -5.23
N LEU A 23 -2.73 -23.73 -5.54
CA LEU A 23 -3.34 -23.98 -6.85
C LEU A 23 -4.84 -23.77 -6.71
N SER A 24 -5.33 -22.71 -7.34
CA SER A 24 -6.74 -22.38 -7.32
C SER A 24 -7.56 -23.50 -7.96
N THR A 25 -8.72 -23.78 -7.36
CA THR A 25 -9.70 -24.75 -7.90
C THR A 25 -11.03 -24.08 -8.21
N GLN A 26 -11.30 -22.94 -7.56
CA GLN A 26 -12.46 -22.09 -7.75
C GLN A 26 -12.08 -20.66 -7.39
N GLU A 27 -12.48 -19.72 -8.22
CA GLU A 27 -12.30 -18.27 -8.02
C GLU A 27 -13.65 -17.59 -8.23
N PRO A 28 -14.53 -17.59 -7.22
CA PRO A 28 -15.89 -17.05 -7.37
C PRO A 28 -15.91 -15.52 -7.44
N GLY A 29 -16.84 -14.99 -8.24
CA GLY A 29 -16.99 -13.55 -8.45
C GLY A 29 -16.14 -13.04 -9.62
N ASP A 30 -16.13 -11.72 -9.81
CA ASP A 30 -15.53 -11.11 -11.00
C ASP A 30 -14.21 -10.37 -10.73
N VAL A 31 -13.76 -10.32 -9.47
CA VAL A 31 -12.54 -9.60 -9.07
C VAL A 31 -11.33 -10.09 -9.86
N PHE A 32 -11.13 -11.41 -9.97
CA PHE A 32 -10.04 -12.00 -10.74
C PHE A 32 -10.35 -12.12 -12.24
N THR A 33 -11.62 -12.14 -12.63
CA THR A 33 -12.04 -12.17 -14.05
C THR A 33 -11.58 -10.93 -14.81
N TYR A 34 -11.57 -9.77 -14.16
CA TYR A 34 -11.15 -8.50 -14.75
C TYR A 34 -9.72 -8.07 -14.35
N ALA A 35 -9.01 -8.89 -13.57
CA ALA A 35 -7.63 -8.63 -13.21
C ALA A 35 -6.70 -8.94 -14.39
N GLU A 36 -5.64 -8.14 -14.56
CA GLU A 36 -4.60 -8.43 -15.55
C GLU A 36 -3.58 -9.48 -15.06
N PHE A 37 -3.51 -9.70 -13.75
CA PHE A 37 -2.60 -10.69 -13.13
C PHE A 37 -3.26 -12.06 -12.99
N ASP A 38 -2.46 -13.13 -13.09
CA ASP A 38 -2.94 -14.52 -12.95
C ASP A 38 -3.13 -14.96 -11.49
N GLY A 39 -2.41 -14.36 -10.54
CA GLY A 39 -2.44 -14.75 -9.14
C GLY A 39 -1.74 -13.76 -8.21
N ILE A 40 -1.74 -14.08 -6.92
CA ILE A 40 -1.22 -13.21 -5.86
C ILE A 40 0.00 -13.84 -5.19
N LEU A 41 1.05 -13.03 -5.01
CA LEU A 41 2.21 -13.38 -4.19
C LEU A 41 2.20 -12.51 -2.91
N GLY A 42 1.79 -13.12 -1.79
CA GLY A 42 1.69 -12.42 -0.50
C GLY A 42 3.05 -12.09 0.11
N MET A 43 3.24 -10.82 0.50
CA MET A 43 4.50 -10.27 1.05
C MET A 43 4.38 -9.80 2.52
N ALA A 44 3.30 -10.17 3.19
CA ALA A 44 3.06 -9.88 4.61
C ALA A 44 3.75 -10.89 5.54
N TYR A 45 3.49 -10.81 6.85
CA TYR A 45 4.09 -11.71 7.84
C TYR A 45 3.45 -13.12 7.81
N PRO A 46 4.18 -14.17 8.24
CA PRO A 46 3.66 -15.54 8.32
C PRO A 46 2.39 -15.71 9.14
N SER A 47 2.15 -14.85 10.14
CA SER A 47 0.93 -14.94 10.96
C SER A 47 -0.35 -14.55 10.21
N LEU A 48 -0.24 -14.01 8.99
CA LEU A 48 -1.37 -13.79 8.08
C LEU A 48 -1.56 -14.97 7.11
N ALA A 49 -0.55 -15.82 6.94
CA ALA A 49 -0.62 -16.92 5.99
C ALA A 49 -1.66 -17.96 6.41
N SER A 50 -2.29 -18.59 5.42
CA SER A 50 -3.11 -19.78 5.63
C SER A 50 -2.29 -20.90 6.26
N GLU A 51 -2.96 -21.78 7.00
CA GLU A 51 -2.32 -22.96 7.59
C GLU A 51 -1.56 -23.75 6.52
N TYR A 52 -0.35 -24.23 6.86
CA TYR A 52 0.56 -24.96 5.98
C TYR A 52 1.18 -24.16 4.82
N SER A 53 0.85 -22.88 4.66
CA SER A 53 1.48 -22.00 3.66
C SER A 53 2.66 -21.24 4.25
N MET A 54 3.82 -21.32 3.59
CA MET A 54 5.00 -20.51 3.89
C MET A 54 5.04 -19.31 2.91
N PRO A 55 5.06 -18.06 3.39
CA PRO A 55 5.26 -16.91 2.50
C PRO A 55 6.58 -17.02 1.72
N VAL A 56 6.56 -16.59 0.46
CA VAL A 56 7.72 -16.70 -0.44
C VAL A 56 8.94 -15.99 0.15
N PHE A 57 8.76 -14.77 0.65
CA PHE A 57 9.88 -14.01 1.19
C PHE A 57 10.45 -14.65 2.48
N ASP A 58 9.62 -15.29 3.30
CA ASP A 58 10.08 -16.07 4.45
C ASP A 58 10.91 -17.28 4.04
N ASN A 59 10.50 -18.01 3.01
CA ASN A 59 11.27 -19.13 2.50
C ASN A 59 12.63 -18.66 1.93
N MET A 60 12.65 -17.52 1.21
CA MET A 60 13.88 -16.89 0.73
C MET A 60 14.83 -16.50 1.87
N MET A 61 14.33 -15.88 2.94
CA MET A 61 15.13 -15.51 4.12
C MET A 61 15.67 -16.75 4.85
N ASN A 62 14.82 -17.75 5.09
CA ASN A 62 15.20 -19.01 5.76
C ASN A 62 16.29 -19.77 5.00
N ARG A 63 16.35 -19.60 3.68
CA ARG A 63 17.34 -20.22 2.79
C ARG A 63 18.52 -19.29 2.45
N HIS A 64 18.56 -18.08 3.01
CA HIS A 64 19.57 -17.06 2.75
C HIS A 64 19.75 -16.76 1.25
N LEU A 65 18.63 -16.68 0.52
CA LEU A 65 18.61 -16.38 -0.92
C LEU A 65 18.60 -14.88 -1.23
N VAL A 66 18.34 -14.05 -0.23
CA VAL A 66 18.34 -12.59 -0.31
C VAL A 66 19.56 -12.01 0.40
N ALA A 67 20.08 -10.89 -0.09
CA ALA A 67 21.26 -10.25 0.49
C ALA A 67 20.99 -9.61 1.86
N GLN A 68 19.76 -9.13 2.07
CA GLN A 68 19.25 -8.58 3.33
C GLN A 68 17.81 -9.06 3.53
N ASP A 69 17.37 -9.17 4.77
CA ASP A 69 16.01 -9.56 5.13
C ASP A 69 15.05 -8.35 5.01
N LEU A 70 15.04 -7.73 3.83
CA LEU A 70 14.15 -6.63 3.46
C LEU A 70 13.82 -6.70 1.98
N PHE A 71 12.72 -6.05 1.60
CA PHE A 71 12.41 -5.75 0.20
C PHE A 71 11.91 -4.32 0.08
N SER A 72 11.94 -3.78 -1.12
CA SER A 72 11.49 -2.41 -1.37
C SER A 72 10.64 -2.31 -2.62
N VAL A 73 9.73 -1.35 -2.62
CA VAL A 73 8.74 -1.13 -3.68
C VAL A 73 8.79 0.33 -4.11
N TYR A 74 8.96 0.51 -5.41
CA TYR A 74 8.75 1.76 -6.12
C TYR A 74 7.57 1.58 -7.08
N MET A 75 6.61 2.50 -7.03
CA MET A 75 5.50 2.54 -7.97
C MET A 75 5.58 3.81 -8.79
N ASP A 76 5.85 3.67 -10.09
CA ASP A 76 5.85 4.79 -11.03
C ASP A 76 4.41 5.32 -11.20
N ARG A 77 4.25 6.65 -11.13
CA ARG A 77 2.96 7.32 -11.36
C ARG A 77 2.46 7.15 -12.79
N ASN A 78 3.38 7.01 -13.74
CA ASN A 78 3.06 6.86 -15.16
C ASN A 78 3.02 5.38 -15.59
N GLY A 79 3.28 4.45 -14.66
CA GLY A 79 3.11 3.01 -14.84
C GLY A 79 4.14 2.31 -15.74
N GLN A 80 5.28 2.92 -16.06
CA GLN A 80 6.26 2.32 -16.99
C GLN A 80 7.43 1.64 -16.29
N GLU A 81 7.85 2.12 -15.11
CA GLU A 81 9.10 1.68 -14.47
C GLU A 81 8.96 1.28 -12.99
N SER A 82 7.77 0.83 -12.56
CA SER A 82 7.57 0.29 -11.20
C SER A 82 8.49 -0.90 -10.91
N MET A 83 8.96 -1.03 -9.67
CA MET A 83 9.97 -2.02 -9.29
C MET A 83 9.74 -2.60 -7.90
N LEU A 84 9.86 -3.92 -7.81
CA LEU A 84 10.03 -4.68 -6.56
C LEU A 84 11.49 -5.15 -6.49
N THR A 85 12.21 -4.73 -5.46
CA THR A 85 13.60 -5.15 -5.21
C THR A 85 13.65 -6.05 -3.98
N LEU A 86 14.10 -7.30 -4.15
CA LEU A 86 14.25 -8.26 -3.07
C LEU A 86 15.68 -8.23 -2.52
N GLY A 87 15.83 -8.00 -1.21
CA GLY A 87 17.11 -8.04 -0.52
C GLY A 87 17.98 -6.77 -0.62
N ALA A 88 17.45 -5.68 -1.18
CA ALA A 88 18.18 -4.41 -1.30
C ALA A 88 17.22 -3.21 -1.32
N ILE A 89 17.82 -2.03 -1.13
CA ILE A 89 17.20 -0.72 -1.27
C ILE A 89 17.90 -0.03 -2.44
N ASP A 90 17.16 0.47 -3.41
CA ASP A 90 17.72 1.21 -4.54
C ASP A 90 17.52 2.72 -4.33
N PRO A 91 18.61 3.48 -4.07
CA PRO A 91 18.52 4.91 -3.81
C PRO A 91 18.16 5.75 -5.04
N SER A 92 18.12 5.16 -6.24
CA SER A 92 17.69 5.88 -7.45
C SER A 92 16.19 6.16 -7.48
N TYR A 93 15.38 5.42 -6.71
CA TYR A 93 13.91 5.56 -6.69
C TYR A 93 13.36 6.55 -5.66
N TYR A 94 14.22 7.20 -4.89
CA TYR A 94 13.77 8.19 -3.90
C TYR A 94 14.72 9.37 -3.72
N THR A 95 14.18 10.43 -3.14
CA THR A 95 14.93 11.63 -2.77
C THR A 95 14.92 11.85 -1.26
N GLY A 96 15.92 12.59 -0.77
CA GLY A 96 16.08 12.85 0.66
C GLY A 96 16.55 11.60 1.41
N SER A 97 15.99 11.36 2.60
CA SER A 97 16.39 10.26 3.47
C SER A 97 15.20 9.36 3.82
N LEU A 98 15.47 8.06 3.92
CA LEU A 98 14.53 7.09 4.50
C LEU A 98 14.22 7.46 5.95
N HIS A 99 12.94 7.37 6.29
CA HIS A 99 12.45 7.48 7.65
C HIS A 99 11.84 6.15 8.07
N TRP A 100 12.35 5.60 9.16
CA TRP A 100 11.94 4.29 9.65
C TRP A 100 10.80 4.41 10.65
N VAL A 101 9.79 3.57 10.47
CA VAL A 101 8.56 3.52 11.25
C VAL A 101 8.44 2.11 11.83
N PRO A 102 8.31 1.96 13.16
CA PRO A 102 8.20 0.65 13.78
C PRO A 102 6.88 -0.04 13.43
N VAL A 103 6.97 -1.31 13.05
CA VAL A 103 5.79 -2.17 12.89
C VAL A 103 5.17 -2.44 14.26
N THR A 104 3.88 -2.17 14.42
CA THR A 104 3.16 -2.32 15.69
C THR A 104 2.61 -3.72 15.89
N VAL A 105 2.09 -4.34 14.82
CA VAL A 105 1.57 -5.71 14.82
C VAL A 105 2.12 -6.44 13.61
N GLN A 106 2.93 -7.47 13.86
CA GLN A 106 3.60 -8.28 12.84
C GLN A 106 2.63 -9.28 12.19
N LYS A 107 1.60 -8.77 11.51
CA LYS A 107 0.63 -9.54 10.72
C LYS A 107 0.54 -8.94 9.33
N TYR A 108 0.05 -7.72 9.25
CA TYR A 108 0.26 -6.85 8.10
C TYR A 108 1.54 -6.03 8.31
N TRP A 109 1.92 -5.22 7.33
CA TRP A 109 2.89 -4.13 7.52
C TRP A 109 2.22 -2.96 8.23
N GLN A 110 1.82 -3.21 9.49
CA GLN A 110 1.00 -2.32 10.31
C GLN A 110 1.85 -1.37 11.14
N PHE A 111 1.48 -0.10 11.19
CA PHE A 111 2.10 0.91 12.05
C PHE A 111 1.10 1.98 12.49
N THR A 112 1.57 2.87 13.37
CA THR A 112 0.77 4.00 13.86
C THR A 112 0.88 5.19 12.92
N VAL A 113 -0.26 5.78 12.58
CA VAL A 113 -0.37 7.13 12.03
C VAL A 113 -0.78 8.02 13.19
N ASP A 114 -0.07 9.13 13.38
CA ASP A 114 -0.26 10.03 14.52
C ASP A 114 -1.48 10.93 14.32
N SER A 115 -1.64 11.46 13.10
CA SER A 115 -2.77 12.30 12.72
C SER A 115 -2.92 12.40 11.20
N VAL A 116 -4.10 12.80 10.73
CA VAL A 116 -4.32 13.23 9.35
C VAL A 116 -4.84 14.67 9.36
N THR A 117 -4.10 15.56 8.70
CA THR A 117 -4.37 17.00 8.74
C THR A 117 -4.56 17.61 7.37
N ILE A 118 -5.39 18.66 7.32
CA ILE A 118 -5.59 19.52 6.15
C ILE A 118 -5.48 20.96 6.63
N SER A 119 -4.58 21.74 6.01
CA SER A 119 -4.30 23.13 6.42
C SER A 119 -3.98 23.29 7.90
N GLY A 120 -3.32 22.29 8.49
CA GLY A 120 -2.93 22.27 9.92
C GLY A 120 -4.05 21.88 10.90
N MET A 121 -5.26 21.58 10.42
CA MET A 121 -6.36 21.08 11.24
C MET A 121 -6.46 19.56 11.12
N VAL A 122 -6.64 18.85 12.23
CA VAL A 122 -6.90 17.40 12.24
C VAL A 122 -8.29 17.15 11.68
N VAL A 123 -8.38 16.37 10.60
CA VAL A 123 -9.64 16.02 9.92
C VAL A 123 -10.02 14.56 10.10
N ALA A 124 -9.05 13.72 10.45
CA ALA A 124 -9.16 12.28 10.57
C ALA A 124 -8.02 11.74 11.46
N CYS A 125 -8.15 10.49 11.93
CA CYS A 125 -7.13 9.85 12.76
C CYS A 125 -6.79 10.67 14.03
N GLU A 126 -7.79 11.29 14.66
CA GLU A 126 -7.60 12.08 15.88
C GLU A 126 -7.16 11.19 17.04
N GLY A 127 -6.06 11.54 17.71
CA GLY A 127 -5.48 10.74 18.80
C GLY A 127 -4.69 9.52 18.32
N GLY A 128 -4.45 9.41 17.02
CA GLY A 128 -3.70 8.33 16.39
C GLY A 128 -4.58 7.14 15.99
N CYS A 129 -4.14 6.44 14.95
CA CYS A 129 -4.83 5.30 14.39
C CYS A 129 -3.82 4.27 13.87
N GLN A 130 -4.32 3.08 13.51
CA GLN A 130 -3.50 2.04 12.90
C GLN A 130 -3.70 2.05 11.39
N ALA A 131 -2.60 1.96 10.67
CA ALA A 131 -2.58 1.83 9.22
C ALA A 131 -1.75 0.60 8.81
N ILE A 132 -2.05 0.06 7.64
CA ILE A 132 -1.21 -0.91 6.94
C ILE A 132 -0.72 -0.31 5.63
N LEU A 133 0.50 -0.63 5.23
CA LEU A 133 1.01 -0.32 3.89
C LEU A 133 0.80 -1.54 3.00
N ASP A 134 -0.02 -1.39 1.96
CA ASP A 134 -0.55 -2.51 1.18
C ASP A 134 -0.47 -2.26 -0.32
N THR A 135 0.47 -2.94 -0.97
CA THR A 135 0.65 -2.87 -2.44
C THR A 135 -0.47 -3.55 -3.23
N GLY A 136 -1.38 -4.27 -2.56
CA GLY A 136 -2.53 -4.93 -3.19
C GLY A 136 -3.79 -4.08 -3.21
N THR A 137 -3.77 -2.89 -2.62
CA THR A 137 -4.93 -2.00 -2.54
C THR A 137 -4.68 -0.75 -3.36
N SER A 138 -5.52 -0.47 -4.36
CA SER A 138 -5.33 0.68 -5.25
C SER A 138 -5.58 2.03 -4.58
N MET A 139 -6.54 2.09 -3.66
CA MET A 139 -7.03 3.32 -3.04
C MET A 139 -6.40 3.56 -1.66
N LEU A 140 -6.56 4.77 -1.13
CA LEU A 140 -6.31 5.06 0.28
C LEU A 140 -7.59 4.82 1.07
N VAL A 141 -7.63 3.74 1.84
CA VAL A 141 -8.84 3.30 2.55
C VAL A 141 -8.79 3.72 4.00
N GLY A 142 -9.92 4.14 4.57
CA GLY A 142 -10.03 4.47 5.98
C GLY A 142 -11.46 4.31 6.51
N PRO A 143 -11.67 4.52 7.82
CA PRO A 143 -13.00 4.51 8.42
C PRO A 143 -13.92 5.51 7.70
N SER A 144 -15.13 5.09 7.35
CA SER A 144 -16.04 5.90 6.54
C SER A 144 -16.31 7.31 7.07
N SER A 145 -16.34 7.52 8.39
CA SER A 145 -16.51 8.85 9.00
C SER A 145 -15.34 9.78 8.68
N ASP A 146 -14.13 9.26 8.83
CA ASP A 146 -12.89 10.00 8.64
C ASP A 146 -12.68 10.31 7.15
N ILE A 147 -12.95 9.33 6.29
CA ILE A 147 -12.91 9.53 4.84
C ILE A 147 -13.95 10.58 4.43
N LEU A 148 -15.18 10.53 4.95
CA LEU A 148 -16.18 11.54 4.63
C LEU A 148 -15.74 12.96 5.03
N ASN A 149 -15.08 13.13 6.18
CA ASN A 149 -14.48 14.41 6.57
C ASN A 149 -13.41 14.88 5.56
N ILE A 150 -12.55 13.97 5.10
CA ILE A 150 -11.55 14.26 4.07
C ILE A 150 -12.23 14.65 2.76
N GLN A 151 -13.22 13.88 2.28
CA GLN A 151 -13.94 14.18 1.04
C GLN A 151 -14.56 15.57 1.07
N GLN A 152 -15.21 15.94 2.18
CA GLN A 152 -15.78 17.28 2.35
C GLN A 152 -14.70 18.37 2.37
N ALA A 153 -13.58 18.13 3.04
CA ALA A 153 -12.49 19.10 3.15
C ALA A 153 -11.74 19.33 1.82
N ILE A 154 -11.67 18.32 0.95
CA ILE A 154 -11.09 18.45 -0.39
C ILE A 154 -12.11 18.91 -1.45
N GLY A 155 -13.40 19.01 -1.10
CA GLY A 155 -14.46 19.44 -2.02
C GLY A 155 -14.96 18.36 -2.98
N ALA A 156 -14.73 17.08 -2.68
CA ALA A 156 -15.22 15.98 -3.50
C ALA A 156 -16.72 15.73 -3.25
N THR A 157 -17.45 15.35 -4.30
CA THR A 157 -18.91 15.13 -4.26
C THR A 157 -19.27 13.71 -4.62
N GLN A 158 -20.18 13.11 -3.84
CA GLN A 158 -20.58 11.73 -4.10
C GLN A 158 -21.47 11.63 -5.35
N ASN A 159 -21.14 10.70 -6.24
CA ASN A 159 -21.90 10.41 -7.45
C ASN A 159 -22.96 9.31 -7.21
N ARG A 160 -23.76 9.01 -8.24
CA ARG A 160 -24.86 8.02 -8.14
C ARG A 160 -24.39 6.57 -7.94
N TYR A 161 -23.11 6.30 -8.17
CA TYR A 161 -22.48 4.99 -8.00
C TYR A 161 -21.81 4.84 -6.63
N GLY A 162 -21.83 5.90 -5.82
CA GLY A 162 -21.24 5.91 -4.49
C GLY A 162 -19.77 6.32 -4.45
N GLU A 163 -19.16 6.60 -5.60
CA GLU A 163 -17.81 7.14 -5.72
C GLU A 163 -17.81 8.65 -5.46
N PHE A 164 -16.64 9.25 -5.30
CA PHE A 164 -16.48 10.69 -5.04
C PHE A 164 -15.76 11.36 -6.21
N ASP A 165 -16.48 12.22 -6.91
CA ASP A 165 -15.99 12.97 -8.06
C ASP A 165 -15.31 14.26 -7.56
N ILE A 166 -14.27 14.67 -8.27
CA ILE A 166 -13.53 15.91 -8.06
C ILE A 166 -13.65 16.74 -9.35
N ASP A 167 -13.78 18.06 -9.23
CA ASP A 167 -13.67 18.95 -10.38
C ASP A 167 -12.19 19.07 -10.79
N CYS A 168 -11.83 18.53 -11.96
CA CYS A 168 -10.46 18.54 -12.48
C CYS A 168 -9.85 19.94 -12.57
N ASP A 169 -10.66 20.97 -12.87
CA ASP A 169 -10.18 22.34 -13.02
C ASP A 169 -9.80 22.96 -11.66
N SER A 170 -10.31 22.39 -10.56
CA SER A 170 -10.08 22.88 -9.20
C SER A 170 -8.79 22.36 -8.55
N LEU A 171 -8.12 21.36 -9.15
CA LEU A 171 -6.95 20.66 -8.59
C LEU A 171 -5.85 21.60 -8.09
N SER A 172 -5.58 22.69 -8.80
CA SER A 172 -4.54 23.66 -8.43
C SER A 172 -4.83 24.45 -7.15
N SER A 173 -6.09 24.48 -6.72
CA SER A 173 -6.58 25.21 -5.54
C SER A 173 -6.96 24.29 -4.37
N MET A 174 -7.00 22.98 -4.61
CA MET A 174 -7.37 22.00 -3.61
C MET A 174 -6.28 21.83 -2.54
N PRO A 175 -6.66 21.47 -1.31
CA PRO A 175 -5.71 21.41 -0.23
C PRO A 175 -4.86 20.12 -0.28
N THR A 176 -3.69 20.16 0.35
CA THR A 176 -2.88 18.96 0.60
C THR A 176 -3.41 18.22 1.82
N VAL A 177 -3.52 16.89 1.72
CA VAL A 177 -3.83 16.01 2.86
C VAL A 177 -2.53 15.48 3.43
N VAL A 178 -2.26 15.67 4.71
CA VAL A 178 -0.97 15.34 5.32
C VAL A 178 -1.16 14.23 6.35
N PHE A 179 -0.48 13.11 6.14
CA PHE A 179 -0.35 12.04 7.12
C PHE A 179 0.86 12.31 8.00
N GLU A 180 0.69 12.34 9.31
CA GLU A 180 1.79 12.38 10.26
C GLU A 180 2.10 10.95 10.71
N ILE A 181 3.34 10.50 10.51
CA ILE A 181 3.74 9.13 10.82
C ILE A 181 5.08 9.16 11.56
N ASN A 182 5.05 8.77 12.83
CA ASN A 182 6.21 8.78 13.72
C ASN A 182 6.89 10.17 13.73
N GLY A 183 6.08 11.23 13.86
CA GLY A 183 6.50 12.63 13.92
C GLY A 183 7.01 13.25 12.61
N LYS A 184 6.91 12.54 11.48
CA LYS A 184 7.26 13.07 10.15
C LYS A 184 6.01 13.24 9.30
N MET A 185 5.97 14.33 8.53
CA MET A 185 4.86 14.67 7.64
C MET A 185 5.00 14.04 6.25
N TYR A 186 3.91 13.44 5.77
CA TYR A 186 3.76 12.81 4.47
C TYR A 186 2.60 13.47 3.70
N PRO A 187 2.84 14.62 3.06
CA PRO A 187 1.84 15.32 2.25
C PRO A 187 1.43 14.53 1.00
N LEU A 188 0.13 14.45 0.74
CA LEU A 188 -0.46 14.03 -0.53
C LEU A 188 -1.07 15.26 -1.21
N THR A 189 -0.50 15.61 -2.36
CA THR A 189 -0.97 16.74 -3.18
C THR A 189 -2.29 16.38 -3.89
N PRO A 190 -3.08 17.36 -4.38
CA PRO A 190 -4.28 17.08 -5.15
C PRO A 190 -4.07 16.12 -6.31
N SER A 191 -2.98 16.25 -7.05
CA SER A 191 -2.63 15.33 -8.13
C SER A 191 -2.26 13.91 -7.66
N ALA A 192 -1.83 13.74 -6.41
CA ALA A 192 -1.46 12.45 -5.85
C ALA A 192 -2.70 11.64 -5.43
N TYR A 193 -3.64 12.31 -4.75
CA TYR A 193 -4.85 11.66 -4.25
C TYR A 193 -6.01 11.71 -5.23
N THR A 194 -5.84 12.25 -6.44
CA THR A 194 -6.91 12.31 -7.46
C THR A 194 -6.52 11.49 -8.68
N SER A 195 -7.35 10.50 -9.03
CA SER A 195 -7.24 9.81 -10.32
C SER A 195 -7.83 10.68 -11.42
N GLN A 196 -7.17 10.75 -12.57
CA GLN A 196 -7.59 11.55 -13.73
C GLN A 196 -7.68 10.64 -14.95
N ASP A 197 -8.89 10.45 -15.47
CA ASP A 197 -9.14 9.67 -16.69
C ASP A 197 -9.97 10.48 -17.68
N GLN A 198 -9.37 10.84 -18.82
CA GLN A 198 -10.04 11.55 -19.93
C GLN A 198 -10.90 12.76 -19.52
N GLY A 199 -10.45 13.53 -18.53
CA GLY A 199 -11.16 14.72 -18.02
C GLY A 199 -12.20 14.43 -16.93
N PHE A 200 -12.27 13.19 -16.45
CA PHE A 200 -13.00 12.81 -15.24
C PHE A 200 -12.02 12.62 -14.09
N CYS A 201 -12.30 13.23 -12.95
CA CYS A 201 -11.45 13.17 -11.77
C CYS A 201 -12.19 12.52 -10.61
N THR A 202 -11.57 11.54 -9.97
CA THR A 202 -12.13 10.85 -8.79
C THR A 202 -11.17 10.86 -7.63
N SER A 203 -11.74 10.94 -6.43
CA SER A 203 -11.00 10.86 -5.18
C SER A 203 -10.40 9.47 -5.01
N GLY A 204 -9.10 9.43 -4.73
CA GLY A 204 -8.34 8.24 -4.35
C GLY A 204 -8.62 7.75 -2.92
N PHE A 205 -9.52 8.43 -2.19
CA PHE A 205 -9.92 8.05 -0.84
C PHE A 205 -11.19 7.19 -0.85
N GLN A 206 -11.18 6.09 -0.09
CA GLN A 206 -12.31 5.16 -0.03
C GLN A 206 -12.71 4.86 1.42
N GLY A 207 -13.99 5.03 1.73
CA GLY A 207 -14.56 4.68 3.03
C GLY A 207 -14.86 3.19 3.14
N GLU A 208 -14.42 2.58 4.24
CA GLU A 208 -14.71 1.19 4.59
C GLU A 208 -15.46 1.15 5.93
N ASN A 209 -16.52 0.33 6.00
CA ASN A 209 -17.38 0.22 7.18
C ASN A 209 -17.00 -0.96 8.08
N ARG A 210 -16.16 -1.88 7.60
CA ARG A 210 -15.87 -3.16 8.29
C ARG A 210 -14.57 -3.16 9.09
N SER A 211 -13.61 -2.30 8.72
CA SER A 211 -12.29 -2.24 9.34
C SER A 211 -12.07 -0.86 9.96
N HIS A 212 -11.44 -0.84 11.13
CA HIS A 212 -10.93 0.40 11.74
C HIS A 212 -9.49 0.71 11.32
N HIS A 213 -8.84 -0.17 10.54
CA HIS A 213 -7.50 0.08 10.03
C HIS A 213 -7.57 0.91 8.77
N TRP A 214 -6.67 1.88 8.67
CA TRP A 214 -6.35 2.54 7.41
C TRP A 214 -5.55 1.60 6.52
N ILE A 215 -5.75 1.69 5.21
CA ILE A 215 -4.95 1.00 4.20
C ILE A 215 -4.30 2.09 3.34
N LEU A 216 -3.00 2.26 3.51
CA LEU A 216 -2.18 3.11 2.66
C LEU A 216 -1.81 2.28 1.42
N GLY A 217 -2.66 2.38 0.41
CA GLY A 217 -2.51 1.68 -0.86
C GLY A 217 -1.62 2.42 -1.86
N ASP A 218 -1.78 2.09 -3.14
CA ASP A 218 -0.97 2.61 -4.24
C ASP A 218 -0.98 4.14 -4.32
N VAL A 219 -2.10 4.80 -3.96
CA VAL A 219 -2.18 6.27 -3.85
C VAL A 219 -1.07 6.84 -2.96
N PHE A 220 -0.76 6.18 -1.84
CA PHE A 220 0.31 6.60 -0.94
C PHE A 220 1.68 6.11 -1.43
N ILE A 221 1.77 4.86 -1.89
CA ILE A 221 3.04 4.22 -2.27
C ILE A 221 3.65 4.85 -3.54
N ARG A 222 2.83 5.40 -4.44
CA ARG A 222 3.29 6.20 -5.59
C ARG A 222 3.96 7.52 -5.19
N GLU A 223 3.64 8.07 -4.02
CA GLU A 223 4.31 9.26 -3.49
C GLU A 223 5.52 8.93 -2.63
N TYR A 224 5.50 7.74 -2.01
CA TYR A 224 6.49 7.34 -1.02
C TYR A 224 7.07 5.95 -1.34
N TYR A 225 8.32 5.96 -1.81
CA TYR A 225 9.13 4.76 -1.92
C TYR A 225 9.17 4.04 -0.57
N SER A 226 8.89 2.74 -0.62
CA SER A 226 8.52 1.96 0.54
C SER A 226 9.47 0.79 0.73
N VAL A 227 10.06 0.67 1.92
CA VAL A 227 10.95 -0.41 2.31
C VAL A 227 10.29 -1.21 3.43
N PHE A 228 10.37 -2.54 3.33
CA PHE A 228 9.75 -3.48 4.23
C PHE A 228 10.85 -4.34 4.85
N ASP A 229 11.24 -4.01 6.08
CA ASP A 229 12.40 -4.58 6.77
C ASP A 229 11.95 -5.64 7.79
N ARG A 230 12.20 -6.92 7.46
CA ARG A 230 11.90 -8.07 8.30
C ARG A 230 12.97 -8.31 9.37
N ALA A 231 14.22 -7.89 9.14
CA ALA A 231 15.28 -8.01 10.13
C ALA A 231 14.96 -7.18 11.38
N ASN A 232 14.45 -5.96 11.17
CA ASN A 232 14.23 -4.99 12.24
C ASN A 232 12.75 -4.72 12.55
N ASN A 233 11.82 -5.28 11.76
CA ASN A 233 10.38 -5.01 11.85
C ASN A 233 10.07 -3.52 11.68
N LEU A 234 10.56 -2.95 10.58
CA LEU A 234 10.42 -1.54 10.25
C LEU A 234 9.80 -1.39 8.86
N VAL A 235 9.05 -0.31 8.68
CA VAL A 235 8.71 0.24 7.37
C VAL A 235 9.57 1.48 7.15
N GLY A 236 10.27 1.54 6.02
CA GLY A 236 11.04 2.71 5.60
C GLY A 236 10.28 3.51 4.55
N LEU A 237 10.13 4.82 4.75
CA LEU A 237 9.45 5.71 3.81
C LEU A 237 10.38 6.85 3.37
N ALA A 238 10.46 7.08 2.07
CA ALA A 238 11.14 8.22 1.46
C ALA A 238 10.30 8.78 0.32
N LYS A 239 10.49 10.06 -0.02
CA LYS A 239 9.76 10.66 -1.14
C LYS A 239 10.22 10.01 -2.45
N ALA A 240 9.29 9.40 -3.19
CA ALA A 240 9.55 8.83 -4.50
C ALA A 240 10.04 9.90 -5.49
N ILE A 241 10.82 9.49 -6.50
CA ILE A 241 11.28 10.38 -7.58
C ILE A 241 10.15 10.91 -8.46
#